data_AF-A0A974ALU6-F1
#
_entry.id   AF-A0A974ALU6-F1
#
_cell.length_a   1.000
_cell.length_b   1.000
_cell.length_c   1.000
_cell.angle_alpha   90.00
_cell.angle_beta   90.00
_cell.angle_gamma   90.00
#
_symmetry.space_group_name_H-M   'P 1'
#
loop_
_entity.id
_entity.type
_entity.pdbx_description
1 polymer ?
#
loop_
_entity_poly.entity_id
_entity_poly.type
_entity_poly.pdbx_seq_one_letter_code
_entity_poly.pdbx_strand_id
1 'polypeptide(L)'
;MANLPDNTAEPAPVAAPERGDPTWLPPALSEADKARVVGKTGIFFGPPLAILAAGQKNTLEISGKLNRTAERYLELLKHHGLELSEPERQCLRHICGIGFMSPLEIRELGLEVSLTRFACAGLDKKALEAKLQAASFADLVAVVEALGF
;
A
#
# COMPACT_ATOMS: atom_id res chain seq x y z
N MET A 1 -26.28 26.80 66.20
CA MET A 1 -24.94 26.72 65.58
C MET A 1 -24.59 25.26 65.40
N ALA A 2 -24.76 24.72 64.19
CA ALA A 2 -24.31 23.38 63.84
C ALA A 2 -23.29 23.54 62.70
N ASN A 3 -22.03 23.21 62.98
CA ASN A 3 -20.96 23.14 61.98
C ASN A 3 -20.94 21.74 61.38
N LEU A 4 -21.14 21.62 60.07
CA LEU A 4 -20.78 20.45 59.28
C LEU A 4 -19.59 20.86 58.39
N PRO A 5 -18.47 20.12 58.36
CA PRO A 5 -17.39 20.40 57.43
C PRO A 5 -17.78 19.92 56.03
N ASP A 6 -17.74 20.85 55.06
CA ASP A 6 -17.86 20.54 53.63
C ASP A 6 -16.63 19.72 53.21
N ASN A 7 -16.84 18.43 52.93
CA ASN A 7 -15.82 17.52 52.44
C ASN A 7 -16.02 17.34 50.93
N THR A 8 -15.51 18.28 50.15
CA THR A 8 -15.48 18.18 48.68
C THR A 8 -14.13 17.64 48.23
N ALA A 9 -13.94 16.33 48.34
CA ALA A 9 -12.89 15.64 47.60
C ALA A 9 -13.34 15.54 46.12
N GLU A 10 -12.63 16.21 45.21
CA GLU A 10 -12.82 16.03 43.76
C GLU A 10 -12.51 14.57 43.38
N PRO A 11 -13.38 13.90 42.59
CA PRO A 11 -13.10 12.55 42.12
C PRO A 11 -11.95 12.58 41.11
N ALA A 12 -11.02 11.63 41.26
CA ALA A 12 -9.89 11.44 40.35
C ALA A 12 -10.38 11.20 38.90
N PRO A 13 -9.67 11.71 37.88
CA PRO A 13 -10.08 11.57 36.49
C PRO A 13 -10.08 10.10 36.05
N VAL A 14 -11.20 9.67 35.47
CA VAL A 14 -11.38 8.32 34.90
C VAL A 14 -10.42 8.15 33.73
N ALA A 15 -9.62 7.08 33.73
CA ALA A 15 -8.70 6.77 32.65
C ALA A 15 -9.48 6.56 31.33
N ALA A 16 -8.99 7.15 30.24
CA ALA A 16 -9.60 7.01 28.93
C ALA A 16 -9.49 5.55 28.44
N PRO A 17 -10.51 5.04 27.72
CA PRO A 17 -10.47 3.69 27.16
C PRO A 17 -9.27 3.53 26.21
N GLU A 18 -8.68 2.34 26.20
CA GLU A 18 -7.50 2.02 25.39
C GLU A 18 -7.88 1.26 24.12
N ARG A 19 -6.99 1.27 23.13
CA ARG A 19 -7.18 0.58 21.85
C ARG A 19 -7.40 -0.92 22.08
N GLY A 20 -8.60 -1.41 21.77
CA GLY A 20 -9.01 -2.79 22.00
C GLY A 20 -10.21 -2.92 22.95
N ASP A 21 -10.54 -1.87 23.69
CA ASP A 21 -11.80 -1.77 24.45
C ASP A 21 -12.98 -1.56 23.47
N PRO A 22 -14.12 -2.27 23.62
CA PRO A 22 -15.30 -2.08 22.76
C PRO A 22 -15.92 -0.67 22.83
N THR A 23 -15.58 0.12 23.85
CA THR A 23 -15.96 1.53 24.01
C THR A 23 -14.91 2.51 23.49
N TRP A 24 -13.78 2.01 22.97
CA TRP A 24 -12.73 2.82 22.37
C TRP A 24 -13.20 3.39 21.03
N LEU A 25 -13.46 4.69 21.01
CA LEU A 25 -13.68 5.43 19.78
C LEU A 25 -12.34 5.95 19.27
N PRO A 26 -11.96 5.67 18.00
CA PRO A 26 -10.76 6.25 17.44
C PRO A 26 -10.87 7.78 17.50
N PRO A 27 -9.81 8.50 17.92
CA PRO A 27 -9.85 9.95 17.97
C PRO A 27 -10.13 10.50 16.57
N ALA A 28 -10.99 11.51 16.49
CA ALA A 28 -11.20 12.23 15.25
C ALA A 28 -9.85 12.76 14.74
N LEU A 29 -9.59 12.56 13.45
CA LEU A 29 -8.39 13.05 12.78
C LEU A 29 -8.17 14.52 13.14
N SER A 30 -6.94 14.88 13.51
CA SER A 30 -6.61 16.28 13.82
C SER A 30 -6.77 17.16 12.57
N GLU A 31 -6.86 18.48 12.73
CA GLU A 31 -6.90 19.39 11.56
C GLU A 31 -5.64 19.24 10.69
N ALA A 32 -4.49 18.87 11.27
CA ALA A 32 -3.28 18.52 10.52
C ALA A 32 -3.44 17.21 9.72
N ASP A 33 -4.19 16.24 10.23
CA ASP A 33 -4.51 14.98 9.55
C ASP A 33 -5.60 15.17 8.47
N LYS A 34 -6.47 16.17 8.62
CA LYS A 34 -7.48 16.59 7.63
C LYS A 34 -6.91 17.47 6.53
N ALA A 35 -5.78 18.13 6.78
CA ALA A 35 -5.13 19.05 5.85
C ALA A 35 -4.37 18.32 4.74
N ARG A 36 -5.09 17.54 3.92
CA ARG A 36 -4.70 17.33 2.52
C ARG A 36 -5.83 16.96 1.57
N VAL A 37 -7.01 17.55 1.78
CA VAL A 37 -8.08 17.53 0.78
C VAL A 37 -7.80 18.63 -0.25
N VAL A 38 -7.19 18.25 -1.37
CA VAL A 38 -7.03 19.14 -2.53
C VAL A 38 -8.35 19.13 -3.30
N GLY A 39 -9.34 19.93 -2.87
CA GLY A 39 -10.64 20.10 -3.55
C GLY A 39 -11.55 18.86 -3.58
N LYS A 40 -12.75 19.02 -4.16
CA LYS A 40 -13.82 17.99 -4.32
C LYS A 40 -13.44 16.81 -5.24
N THR A 41 -12.18 16.43 -5.32
CA THR A 41 -11.82 15.16 -5.94
C THR A 41 -12.13 14.05 -4.95
N GLY A 42 -13.13 13.21 -5.24
CA GLY A 42 -13.54 12.07 -4.41
C GLY A 42 -12.51 10.93 -4.35
N ILE A 43 -11.22 11.25 -4.53
CA ILE A 43 -10.11 10.31 -4.61
C ILE A 43 -9.23 10.55 -3.39
N PHE A 44 -9.07 9.50 -2.58
CA PHE A 44 -8.17 9.51 -1.45
C PHE A 44 -6.72 9.48 -1.93
N PHE A 45 -5.93 10.49 -1.53
CA PHE A 45 -4.50 10.51 -1.77
C PHE A 45 -3.77 9.85 -0.60
N GLY A 46 -3.52 8.54 -0.73
CA GLY A 46 -2.74 7.79 0.26
C GLY A 46 -1.31 8.30 0.41
N PRO A 47 -0.57 7.77 1.40
CA PRO A 47 0.78 8.24 1.74
C PRO A 47 1.75 8.37 0.56
N PRO A 48 1.80 7.45 -0.44
CA PRO A 48 2.70 7.59 -1.58
C PRO A 48 2.44 8.86 -2.40
N LEU A 49 1.16 9.15 -2.68
CA LEU A 49 0.77 10.34 -3.44
C LEU A 49 0.92 11.61 -2.61
N ALA A 50 0.72 11.52 -1.29
CA ALA A 50 1.03 12.60 -0.37
C ALA A 50 2.54 12.93 -0.40
N ILE A 51 3.41 11.95 -0.24
CA ILE A 51 4.86 12.15 -0.32
C ILE A 51 5.24 12.72 -1.69
N LEU A 52 4.69 12.15 -2.77
CA LEU A 52 4.96 12.60 -4.13
C LEU A 52 4.57 14.06 -4.32
N ALA A 53 3.38 14.49 -3.91
CA ALA A 53 2.93 15.87 -4.08
C ALA A 53 3.38 16.83 -2.95
N ALA A 54 4.30 16.41 -2.07
CA ALA A 54 4.79 17.26 -0.98
C ALA A 54 5.40 18.58 -1.51
N GLY A 55 5.14 19.67 -0.79
CA GLY A 55 5.61 21.02 -1.13
C GLY A 55 4.86 21.72 -2.26
N GLN A 56 3.91 21.05 -2.93
CA GLN A 56 3.05 21.70 -3.93
C GLN A 56 1.89 22.42 -3.24
N LYS A 57 1.57 23.64 -3.68
CA LYS A 57 0.60 24.51 -2.98
C LYS A 57 -0.72 24.64 -3.71
N ASN A 58 -0.78 24.29 -5.01
CA ASN A 58 -2.00 24.37 -5.80
C ASN A 58 -2.30 23.08 -6.58
N THR A 59 -3.56 22.95 -6.99
CA THR A 59 -4.07 21.75 -7.68
C THR A 59 -3.37 21.50 -9.03
N LEU A 60 -2.99 22.55 -9.76
CA LEU A 60 -2.36 22.41 -11.07
C LEU A 60 -0.94 21.82 -10.96
N GLU A 61 -0.16 22.27 -9.98
CA GLU A 61 1.16 21.71 -9.64
C GLU A 61 1.07 20.24 -9.24
N ILE A 62 0.09 19.91 -8.39
CA ILE A 62 -0.16 18.53 -7.95
C ILE A 62 -0.51 17.66 -9.15
N SER A 63 -1.48 18.08 -9.97
CA SER A 63 -1.88 17.38 -11.20
C SER A 63 -0.70 17.17 -12.15
N GLY A 64 0.08 18.23 -12.42
CA GLY A 64 1.26 18.15 -13.27
C GLY A 64 2.33 17.19 -12.73
N LYS A 65 2.52 17.12 -11.41
CA LYS A 65 3.46 16.17 -10.79
C LYS A 65 2.97 14.72 -10.89
N LEU A 66 1.67 14.48 -10.71
CA LEU A 66 1.07 13.17 -10.89
C LEU A 66 1.20 12.69 -12.33
N ASN A 67 0.81 13.52 -13.30
CA ASN A 67 0.87 13.18 -14.72
C ASN A 67 2.29 12.83 -15.18
N ARG A 68 3.29 13.66 -14.86
CA ARG A 68 4.69 13.36 -15.20
C ARG A 68 5.21 12.10 -14.52
N THR A 69 4.72 11.78 -13.33
CA THR A 69 5.10 10.54 -12.64
C THR A 69 4.50 9.34 -13.35
N ALA A 70 3.22 9.42 -13.74
CA ALA A 70 2.56 8.39 -14.54
C ALA A 70 3.22 8.22 -15.92
N GLU A 71 3.56 9.31 -16.63
CA GLU A 71 4.30 9.25 -17.90
C GLU A 71 5.62 8.49 -17.78
N ARG A 72 6.42 8.81 -16.76
CA ARG A 72 7.69 8.13 -16.50
C ARG A 72 7.49 6.67 -16.12
N TYR A 73 6.45 6.38 -15.33
CA TYR A 73 6.09 5.02 -14.96
C TYR A 73 5.74 4.19 -16.20
N LEU A 74 4.82 4.68 -17.04
CA LEU A 74 4.42 4.02 -18.28
C LEU A 74 5.58 3.86 -19.26
N GLU A 75 6.53 4.80 -19.29
CA GLU A 75 7.73 4.67 -20.10
C GLU A 75 8.65 3.55 -19.57
N LEU A 76 8.85 3.44 -18.24
CA LEU A 76 9.60 2.33 -17.65
C LEU A 76 9.01 0.98 -18.04
N LEU A 77 7.68 0.84 -18.01
CA LEU A 77 7.01 -0.41 -18.37
C LEU A 77 7.28 -0.88 -19.82
N LYS A 78 7.70 0.01 -20.72
CA LYS A 78 8.04 -0.36 -22.10
C LYS A 78 9.42 -1.01 -22.22
N HIS A 79 10.33 -0.70 -21.30
CA HIS A 79 11.74 -1.13 -21.36
C HIS A 79 12.07 -2.21 -20.33
N HIS A 80 11.13 -2.53 -19.44
CA HIS A 80 11.29 -3.47 -18.34
C HIS A 80 10.34 -4.66 -18.47
N GLY A 81 10.73 -5.77 -17.85
CA GLY A 81 9.94 -6.99 -17.81
C GLY A 81 10.80 -8.24 -17.92
N LEU A 82 10.15 -9.40 -17.91
CA LEU A 82 10.80 -10.68 -18.06
C LEU A 82 10.10 -11.50 -19.15
N GLU A 83 10.89 -12.21 -19.93
CA GLU A 83 10.39 -13.24 -20.82
C GLU A 83 9.91 -14.43 -19.98
N LEU A 84 8.59 -14.60 -19.96
CA LEU A 84 7.91 -15.66 -19.24
C LEU A 84 7.33 -16.67 -20.22
N SER A 85 7.36 -17.94 -19.85
CA SER A 85 6.57 -18.97 -20.51
C SER A 85 5.11 -18.92 -20.06
N GLU A 86 4.21 -19.60 -20.77
CA GLU A 86 2.81 -19.64 -20.38
C GLU A 86 2.57 -20.32 -19.02
N PRO A 87 3.21 -21.47 -18.69
CA PRO A 87 3.14 -22.04 -17.35
C PRO A 87 3.60 -21.08 -16.25
N GLU A 88 4.66 -20.30 -16.49
CA GLU A 88 5.16 -19.31 -15.54
C GLU A 88 4.15 -18.17 -15.33
N ARG A 89 3.54 -17.64 -16.40
CA ARG A 89 2.48 -16.63 -16.32
C ARG A 89 1.28 -17.15 -15.52
N GLN A 90 0.88 -18.40 -15.70
CA GLN A 90 -0.23 -18.99 -14.93
C GLN A 90 0.10 -19.10 -13.45
N CYS A 91 1.32 -19.53 -13.11
CA CYS A 91 1.80 -19.58 -11.73
C CYS A 91 1.75 -18.19 -11.07
N LEU A 92 2.26 -17.17 -11.77
CA LEU A 92 2.28 -15.80 -11.25
C LEU A 92 0.87 -15.20 -11.12
N ARG A 93 -0.03 -15.41 -12.09
CA ARG A 93 -1.44 -15.00 -11.95
C ARG A 93 -2.12 -15.65 -10.75
N HIS A 94 -1.81 -16.92 -10.48
CA HIS A 94 -2.32 -17.62 -9.30
C HIS A 94 -1.81 -16.98 -7.99
N ILE A 95 -0.54 -16.57 -7.95
CA ILE A 95 0.08 -15.93 -6.78
C ILE A 95 -0.45 -14.50 -6.57
N CYS A 96 -0.54 -13.70 -7.63
CA CYS A 96 -0.97 -12.29 -7.54
C CYS A 96 -2.43 -12.16 -7.05
N GLY A 97 -3.26 -13.19 -7.23
CA GLY A 97 -4.58 -13.28 -6.59
C GLY A 97 -5.60 -12.29 -7.17
N ILE A 98 -6.41 -11.66 -6.32
CA ILE A 98 -7.36 -10.58 -6.68
C ILE A 98 -6.99 -9.36 -5.83
N GLY A 99 -6.24 -8.42 -6.39
CA GLY A 99 -5.85 -7.18 -5.71
C GLY A 99 -4.64 -6.50 -6.34
N PHE A 100 -4.25 -5.36 -5.78
CA PHE A 100 -3.04 -4.63 -6.13
C PHE A 100 -1.90 -5.04 -5.19
N MET A 101 -0.80 -5.56 -5.74
CA MET A 101 0.34 -5.99 -4.93
C MET A 101 1.14 -4.79 -4.40
N SER A 102 1.50 -4.86 -3.12
CA SER A 102 2.43 -3.92 -2.50
C SER A 102 3.87 -4.12 -3.02
N PRO A 103 4.74 -3.09 -2.92
CA PRO A 103 6.15 -3.23 -3.30
C PRO A 103 6.90 -4.34 -2.57
N LEU A 104 6.49 -4.72 -1.36
CA LEU A 104 7.10 -5.84 -0.62
C LEU A 104 6.70 -7.17 -1.26
N GLU A 105 5.40 -7.38 -1.49
CA GLU A 105 4.89 -8.60 -2.12
C GLU A 105 5.51 -8.81 -3.51
N ILE A 106 5.71 -7.74 -4.29
CA ILE A 106 6.39 -7.80 -5.60
C ILE A 106 7.84 -8.29 -5.45
N ARG A 107 8.58 -7.84 -4.43
CA ARG A 107 9.96 -8.30 -4.17
C ARG A 107 10.02 -9.76 -3.76
N GLU A 108 8.97 -10.24 -3.11
CA GLU A 108 8.89 -11.59 -2.55
C GLU A 108 8.28 -12.60 -3.53
N LEU A 109 7.95 -12.21 -4.77
CA LEU A 109 7.38 -13.10 -5.79
C LEU A 109 8.16 -14.40 -5.99
N GLY A 110 9.50 -14.36 -5.97
CA GLY A 110 10.31 -15.57 -6.06
C GLY A 110 10.08 -16.54 -4.89
N LEU A 111 9.95 -16.01 -3.68
CA LEU A 111 9.62 -16.79 -2.49
C LEU A 111 8.18 -17.34 -2.57
N GLU A 112 7.22 -16.52 -2.99
CA GLU A 112 5.84 -16.97 -3.19
C GLU A 112 5.74 -18.10 -4.23
N VAL A 113 6.53 -18.01 -5.30
CA VAL A 113 6.69 -19.12 -6.26
C VAL A 113 7.23 -20.35 -5.58
N SER A 114 8.24 -20.27 -4.72
CA SER A 114 8.77 -21.48 -4.07
C SER A 114 7.76 -22.12 -3.12
N LEU A 115 6.96 -21.32 -2.40
CA LEU A 115 6.01 -21.75 -1.37
C LEU A 115 4.64 -22.20 -1.90
N THR A 116 4.19 -21.71 -3.06
CA THR A 116 2.86 -22.06 -3.58
C THR A 116 2.71 -23.55 -3.89
N ARG A 117 1.50 -24.08 -3.76
CA ARG A 117 1.17 -25.46 -4.18
C ARG A 117 0.81 -25.57 -5.66
N PHE A 118 0.75 -24.45 -6.37
CA PHE A 118 0.41 -24.42 -7.79
C PHE A 118 1.40 -25.26 -8.61
N ALA A 119 0.84 -26.09 -9.48
CA ALA A 119 1.57 -26.92 -10.42
C ALA A 119 0.78 -27.06 -11.72
N CYS A 120 1.49 -27.02 -12.84
CA CYS A 120 0.93 -27.33 -14.15
C CYS A 120 2.02 -27.91 -15.05
N ALA A 121 1.62 -28.52 -16.18
CA ALA A 121 2.57 -29.13 -17.09
C ALA A 121 3.54 -28.08 -17.68
N GLY A 122 4.84 -28.38 -17.63
CA GLY A 122 5.89 -27.50 -18.16
C GLY A 122 6.34 -26.38 -17.22
N LEU A 123 5.79 -26.29 -16.00
CA LEU A 123 6.26 -25.33 -14.99
C LEU A 123 7.49 -25.87 -14.24
N ASP A 124 8.62 -25.18 -14.35
CA ASP A 124 9.76 -25.35 -13.44
C ASP A 124 9.78 -24.22 -12.40
N LYS A 125 9.32 -24.54 -11.18
CA LYS A 125 9.23 -23.55 -10.09
C LYS A 125 10.60 -23.05 -9.64
N LYS A 126 11.64 -23.89 -9.68
CA LYS A 126 13.00 -23.50 -9.25
C LYS A 126 13.63 -22.55 -10.27
N ALA A 127 13.45 -22.83 -11.55
CA ALA A 127 13.91 -21.94 -12.61
C ALA A 127 13.17 -20.59 -12.56
N LEU A 128 11.86 -20.60 -12.35
CA LEU A 128 11.07 -19.38 -12.21
C LEU A 128 11.47 -18.57 -10.97
N GLU A 129 11.63 -19.21 -9.81
CA GLU A 129 12.12 -18.57 -8.59
C GLU A 129 13.46 -17.87 -8.83
N ALA A 130 14.43 -18.58 -9.39
CA ALA A 130 15.76 -18.03 -9.67
C ALA A 130 15.69 -16.85 -10.67
N LYS A 131 14.82 -16.95 -11.69
CA LYS A 131 14.58 -15.87 -12.65
C LYS A 131 14.05 -14.61 -11.96
N LEU A 132 13.08 -14.76 -11.05
CA LEU A 132 12.47 -13.65 -10.31
C LEU A 132 13.44 -13.02 -9.29
N GLN A 133 14.24 -13.84 -8.61
CA GLN A 133 15.25 -13.35 -7.65
C GLN A 133 16.40 -12.59 -8.32
N ALA A 134 16.74 -12.95 -9.56
CA ALA A 134 17.76 -12.26 -10.35
C ALA A 134 17.25 -10.98 -11.02
N ALA A 135 15.93 -10.80 -11.12
CA ALA A 135 15.32 -9.67 -11.81
C ALA A 135 15.46 -8.36 -11.02
N SER A 136 15.52 -7.24 -11.73
CA SER A 136 15.44 -5.94 -11.07
C SER A 136 14.02 -5.72 -10.54
N PHE A 137 13.88 -4.87 -9.53
CA PHE A 137 12.55 -4.51 -9.02
C PHE A 137 11.66 -3.88 -10.12
N ALA A 138 12.25 -3.12 -11.05
CA ALA A 138 11.51 -2.53 -12.17
C ALA A 138 10.95 -3.62 -13.12
N ASP A 139 11.72 -4.68 -13.36
CA ASP A 139 11.26 -5.81 -14.19
C ASP A 139 10.14 -6.59 -13.49
N LEU A 140 10.24 -6.77 -12.17
CA LEU A 140 9.19 -7.42 -11.38
C LEU A 140 7.89 -6.61 -11.41
N VAL A 141 7.96 -5.29 -11.24
CA VAL A 141 6.79 -4.41 -11.38
C VAL A 141 6.18 -4.53 -12.77
N ALA A 142 7.01 -4.49 -13.82
CA ALA A 142 6.52 -4.63 -15.19
C ALA A 142 5.85 -5.99 -15.46
N VAL A 143 6.36 -7.08 -14.87
CA VAL A 143 5.71 -8.39 -14.94
C VAL A 143 4.33 -8.36 -14.30
N VAL A 144 4.19 -7.79 -13.11
CA VAL A 144 2.91 -7.73 -12.39
C VAL A 144 1.87 -6.91 -13.16
N GLU A 145 2.26 -5.72 -13.67
CA GLU A 145 1.40 -4.86 -14.50
C GLU A 145 0.98 -5.55 -15.80
N ALA A 146 1.91 -6.26 -16.47
CA ALA A 146 1.60 -7.01 -17.69
C ALA A 146 0.62 -8.18 -17.45
N LEU A 147 0.55 -8.69 -16.21
CA LEU A 147 -0.42 -9.70 -15.81
C LEU A 147 -1.78 -9.10 -15.43
N GLY A 148 -1.87 -7.78 -15.26
CA GLY A 148 -3.09 -7.02 -14.98
C GLY A 148 -3.37 -6.76 -13.50
N PHE A 149 -2.33 -6.69 -12.67
CA PHE A 149 -2.41 -6.48 -11.20
C PHE A 149 -1.68 -5.22 -10.75
#